data_AF-A0A349TJV7-F1
#
_entry.id   AF-A0A349TJV7-F1
#
_cell.length_a   1.000
_cell.length_b   1.000
_cell.length_c   1.000
_cell.angle_alpha   90.00
_cell.angle_beta   90.00
_cell.angle_gamma   90.00
#
_symmetry.space_group_name_H-M   'P 1'
#
loop_
_entity.id
_entity.type
_entity.pdbx_description
1 polymer ?
#
loop_
_entity_poly.entity_id
_entity_poly.type
_entity_poly.pdbx_seq_one_letter_code
_entity_poly.pdbx_strand_id
1 'polypeptide(L)'
;MSLSSATRLTIFLLLLSQVSRLHAAEVQDVRMWRAPDHTRLVFDLSAAVDYTLFSLDNPDRLVIDIDSSATSQRFNGLDFTSSPIRAIRSGERDDDTLRIVLDLETAVDPSSFTLAPNSEFGNRLVVDLYDKEPRPNAAVTAGTGDRPAPQPDGRREIVVAISAGHGGEDPGSIGYDGRLKEKNITLAISQALFNRLQSMPGYKPVMIREGDYYVEL
;
A
#
# COMPACT_ATOMS: atom_id res chain seq x y z
N MET A 1 -3.05 39.54 47.21
CA MET A 1 -2.44 40.38 46.15
C MET A 1 -3.43 40.46 45.00
N SER A 2 -4.07 41.62 44.81
CA SER A 2 -5.06 41.83 43.75
C SER A 2 -4.34 42.05 42.42
N LEU A 3 -4.52 41.16 41.44
CA LEU A 3 -4.02 41.40 40.08
C LEU A 3 -4.78 42.57 39.46
N SER A 4 -4.05 43.54 38.90
CA SER A 4 -4.63 44.73 38.27
C SER A 4 -5.52 44.35 37.07
N SER A 5 -6.51 45.17 36.77
CA SER A 5 -7.41 44.97 35.63
C SER A 5 -6.67 44.86 34.29
N ALA A 6 -5.51 45.51 34.16
CA ALA A 6 -4.64 45.39 32.98
C ALA A 6 -4.04 43.99 32.87
N THR A 7 -3.64 43.38 33.99
CA THR A 7 -3.05 42.04 34.03
C THR A 7 -4.07 40.95 33.66
N ARG A 8 -5.36 41.16 33.99
CA ARG A 8 -6.46 40.26 33.58
C ARG A 8 -6.77 40.35 32.09
N LEU A 9 -6.66 41.55 31.50
CA LEU A 9 -6.90 41.77 30.07
C LEU A 9 -5.79 41.17 29.20
N THR A 10 -4.53 41.23 29.65
CA THR A 10 -3.41 40.60 28.94
C THR A 10 -3.48 39.07 28.94
N ILE A 11 -3.95 38.45 30.04
CA ILE A 11 -4.16 36.99 30.11
C ILE A 11 -5.32 36.56 29.19
N PHE A 12 -6.38 37.38 29.08
CA PHE A 12 -7.50 37.11 28.18
C PHE A 12 -7.10 37.25 26.69
N LEU A 13 -6.25 38.21 26.34
CA LEU A 13 -5.70 38.33 24.98
C LEU A 13 -4.69 37.21 24.63
N LEU A 14 -3.90 36.72 25.59
CA LEU A 14 -2.99 35.59 25.35
C LEU A 14 -3.75 34.28 25.11
N LEU A 15 -4.89 34.06 25.77
CA LEU A 15 -5.75 32.89 25.53
C LEU A 15 -6.44 32.91 24.15
N LEU A 16 -6.63 34.08 23.53
CA LEU A 16 -7.23 34.22 22.20
C LEU A 16 -6.25 33.97 21.03
N SER A 17 -4.96 33.77 21.32
CA SER A 17 -3.92 33.59 20.29
C SER A 17 -3.61 32.12 19.93
N GLN A 18 -4.25 31.17 20.59
CA GLN A 18 -4.16 29.74 20.26
C GLN A 18 -5.24 29.39 19.23
N VAL A 19 -5.11 29.92 18.01
CA VAL A 19 -5.95 29.46 16.89
C VAL A 19 -5.39 28.12 16.43
N SER A 20 -5.89 27.04 17.01
CA SER A 20 -5.61 25.69 16.51
C SER A 20 -6.16 25.60 15.09
N ARG A 21 -5.31 25.29 14.11
CA ARG A 21 -5.78 24.96 12.76
C ARG A 21 -6.62 23.69 12.86
N LEU A 22 -7.87 23.75 12.41
CA LEU A 22 -8.66 22.54 12.21
C LEU A 22 -8.30 22.01 10.83
N HIS A 23 -7.50 20.94 10.79
CA HIS A 23 -7.38 20.13 9.58
C HIS A 23 -8.66 19.32 9.40
N ALA A 24 -9.13 19.19 8.17
CA ALA A 24 -10.33 18.42 7.85
C ALA A 24 -10.06 16.90 7.90
N ALA A 25 -8.83 16.50 7.58
CA ALA A 25 -8.39 15.12 7.63
C ALA A 25 -6.95 14.99 8.17
N GLU A 26 -6.62 13.81 8.66
CA GLU A 26 -5.31 13.49 9.21
C GLU A 26 -4.82 12.17 8.61
N VAL A 27 -3.58 12.15 8.15
CA VAL A 27 -2.86 10.91 7.78
C VAL A 27 -2.36 10.27 9.06
N GLN A 28 -2.99 9.16 9.45
CA GLN A 28 -2.81 8.46 10.72
C GLN A 28 -1.70 7.41 10.65
N ASP A 29 -1.61 6.70 9.54
CA ASP A 29 -0.63 5.64 9.31
C ASP A 29 -0.32 5.48 7.81
N VAL A 30 0.81 4.84 7.52
CA VAL A 30 1.17 4.42 6.16
C VAL A 30 1.63 2.98 6.19
N ARG A 31 0.97 2.17 5.37
CA ARG A 31 1.27 0.75 5.22
C ARG A 31 1.81 0.51 3.82
N MET A 32 2.68 -0.49 3.68
CA MET A 32 3.32 -0.80 2.42
C MET A 32 3.37 -2.30 2.17
N TRP A 33 3.06 -2.69 0.93
CA TRP A 33 3.21 -4.05 0.44
C TRP A 33 4.01 -4.05 -0.85
N ARG A 34 4.93 -5.01 -0.99
CA ARG A 34 5.68 -5.23 -2.22
C ARG A 34 5.14 -6.44 -2.95
N ALA A 35 4.63 -6.22 -4.16
CA ALA A 35 4.32 -7.24 -5.15
C ALA A 35 5.52 -7.44 -6.11
N PRO A 36 5.54 -8.46 -6.98
CA PRO A 36 6.64 -8.65 -7.91
C PRO A 36 6.84 -7.46 -8.87
N ASP A 37 5.74 -6.87 -9.34
CA ASP A 37 5.69 -5.82 -10.37
C ASP A 37 5.44 -4.41 -9.82
N HIS A 38 4.93 -4.26 -8.59
CA HIS A 38 4.64 -2.95 -8.01
C HIS A 38 4.85 -2.89 -6.50
N THR A 39 4.90 -1.67 -5.97
CA THR A 39 4.81 -1.38 -4.54
C THR A 39 3.52 -0.63 -4.27
N ARG A 40 2.67 -1.14 -3.37
CA ARG A 40 1.44 -0.49 -2.92
C ARG A 40 1.67 0.21 -1.60
N LEU A 41 1.40 1.50 -1.54
CA LEU A 41 1.30 2.30 -0.33
C LEU A 41 -0.17 2.54 -0.01
N VAL A 42 -0.55 2.40 1.26
CA VAL A 42 -1.89 2.72 1.75
C VAL A 42 -1.76 3.69 2.91
N PHE A 43 -2.25 4.90 2.71
CA PHE A 43 -2.34 5.93 3.72
C PHE A 43 -3.68 5.78 4.44
N ASP A 44 -3.67 5.54 5.73
CA ASP A 44 -4.87 5.49 6.56
C ASP A 44 -5.26 6.91 7.00
N LEU A 45 -6.51 7.27 6.75
CA LEU A 45 -7.01 8.64 6.87
C LEU A 45 -8.17 8.72 7.86
N SER A 46 -8.19 9.79 8.66
CA SER A 46 -9.27 10.06 9.61
C SER A 46 -10.60 10.43 8.91
N ALA A 47 -10.53 10.99 7.70
CA ALA A 47 -11.67 11.42 6.90
C ALA A 47 -11.38 11.24 5.40
N ALA A 48 -12.40 11.37 4.55
CA ALA A 48 -12.21 11.41 3.10
C ALA A 48 -11.45 12.69 2.71
N VAL A 49 -10.62 12.60 1.68
CA VAL A 49 -9.75 13.70 1.23
C VAL A 49 -9.78 13.85 -0.28
N ASP A 50 -9.58 15.09 -0.74
CA ASP A 50 -9.15 15.38 -2.09
C ASP A 50 -7.61 15.41 -2.13
N TYR A 51 -7.03 14.98 -3.25
CA TYR A 51 -5.59 14.92 -3.40
C TYR A 51 -5.17 15.07 -4.86
N THR A 52 -3.92 15.45 -5.07
CA THR A 52 -3.27 15.44 -6.38
C THR A 52 -2.00 14.59 -6.32
N LEU A 53 -1.70 13.93 -7.44
CA LEU A 53 -0.54 13.07 -7.58
C LEU A 53 0.18 13.40 -8.88
N PHE A 54 1.49 13.64 -8.78
CA PHE A 54 2.32 13.97 -9.94
C PHE A 54 3.78 13.60 -9.72
N SER A 55 4.47 13.29 -10.81
CA SER A 55 5.90 12.96 -10.80
C SER A 55 6.76 14.19 -11.03
N LEU A 56 7.94 14.21 -10.44
CA LEU A 56 9.01 15.16 -10.73
C LEU A 56 10.25 14.39 -11.15
N ASP A 57 10.95 14.92 -12.14
CA ASP A 57 12.21 14.35 -12.63
C ASP A 57 13.41 15.11 -12.02
N ASN A 58 14.60 14.51 -12.07
CA ASN A 58 15.88 15.10 -11.65
C ASN A 58 15.93 15.61 -10.18
N PRO A 59 15.88 14.76 -9.15
CA PRO A 59 15.74 13.30 -9.18
C PRO A 59 14.28 12.84 -9.26
N ASP A 60 14.08 11.58 -9.65
CA ASP A 60 12.77 10.92 -9.71
C ASP A 60 12.08 10.97 -8.34
N ARG A 61 10.92 11.60 -8.32
CA ARG A 61 10.09 11.74 -7.13
C ARG A 61 8.62 11.60 -7.50
N LEU A 62 7.86 10.98 -6.63
CA LEU A 62 6.40 11.06 -6.67
C LEU A 62 5.92 12.00 -5.57
N VAL A 63 5.09 12.97 -5.93
CA VAL A 63 4.52 13.94 -4.99
C VAL A 63 3.03 13.67 -4.86
N ILE A 64 2.57 13.61 -3.61
CA ILE A 64 1.18 13.47 -3.22
C ILE A 64 0.84 14.69 -2.37
N ASP A 65 -0.02 15.55 -2.88
CA ASP A 65 -0.54 16.69 -2.15
C ASP A 65 -1.97 16.36 -1.70
N ILE A 66 -2.21 16.40 -0.38
CA ILE A 66 -3.49 16.07 0.22
C ILE A 66 -4.08 17.33 0.84
N ASP A 67 -5.26 17.73 0.37
CA ASP A 67 -5.87 19.01 0.71
C ASP A 67 -6.40 19.04 2.15
N SER A 68 -6.31 20.20 2.80
CA SER A 68 -6.84 20.46 4.16
C SER A 68 -6.44 19.40 5.19
N SER A 69 -5.19 18.95 5.16
CA SER A 69 -4.74 17.80 5.94
C SER A 69 -3.40 18.00 6.63
N ALA A 70 -3.18 17.20 7.67
CA ALA A 70 -1.92 17.11 8.41
C ALA A 70 -1.56 15.64 8.67
N THR A 71 -0.40 15.40 9.28
CA THR A 71 0.03 14.05 9.67
C THR A 71 0.34 13.96 11.16
N SER A 72 -0.18 12.93 11.83
CA SER A 72 0.17 12.63 13.23
C SER A 72 1.55 12.02 13.38
N GLN A 73 2.08 11.44 12.32
CA GLN A 73 3.22 10.55 12.38
C GLN A 73 4.33 10.97 11.44
N ARG A 74 5.56 10.70 11.86
CA ARG A 74 6.67 10.62 10.91
C ARG A 74 6.62 9.22 10.30
N PHE A 75 6.64 9.13 8.97
CA PHE A 75 6.61 7.88 8.21
C PHE A 75 7.91 7.04 8.35
N ASN A 76 8.40 6.93 9.58
CA ASN A 76 9.64 6.27 9.93
C ASN A 76 9.34 4.80 10.26
N GLY A 77 10.10 3.87 9.70
CA GLY A 77 10.00 2.45 10.03
C GLY A 77 9.42 1.55 8.93
N LEU A 78 9.07 2.10 7.77
CA LEU A 78 8.78 1.29 6.59
C LEU A 78 10.07 0.67 6.03
N ASP A 79 10.00 -0.61 5.67
CA ASP A 79 11.10 -1.33 5.03
C ASP A 79 11.03 -1.15 3.51
N PHE A 80 11.83 -0.23 2.99
CA PHE A 80 11.90 0.04 1.55
C PHE A 80 12.72 -0.98 0.77
N THR A 81 13.23 -2.04 1.42
CA THR A 81 14.01 -3.09 0.75
C THR A 81 13.23 -3.66 -0.42
N SER A 82 13.86 -3.70 -1.60
CA SER A 82 13.22 -4.17 -2.83
C SER A 82 11.99 -3.35 -3.26
N SER A 83 11.84 -2.10 -2.82
CA SER A 83 10.88 -1.15 -3.38
C SER A 83 11.62 -0.11 -4.25
N PRO A 84 10.94 0.60 -5.17
CA PRO A 84 11.55 1.72 -5.87
C PRO A 84 11.70 2.97 -4.98
N ILE A 85 11.25 2.92 -3.73
CA ILE A 85 11.26 4.06 -2.80
C ILE A 85 12.60 4.07 -2.06
N ARG A 86 13.25 5.22 -2.04
CA ARG A 86 14.45 5.47 -1.22
C ARG A 86 14.10 6.05 0.14
N ALA A 87 13.16 6.99 0.17
CA ALA A 87 12.73 7.68 1.37
C ALA A 87 11.36 8.31 1.18
N ILE A 88 10.64 8.49 2.28
CA ILE A 88 9.39 9.27 2.32
C ILE A 88 9.64 10.52 3.14
N ARG A 89 9.21 11.66 2.62
CA ARG A 89 9.25 12.96 3.30
C ARG A 89 7.85 13.52 3.39
N SER A 90 7.61 14.34 4.41
CA SER A 90 6.37 15.10 4.53
C SER A 90 6.63 16.51 5.00
N GLY A 91 5.73 17.41 4.62
CA GLY A 91 5.70 18.78 5.10
C GLY A 91 4.36 19.42 4.81
N GLU A 92 3.84 20.16 5.79
CA GLU A 92 2.67 21.02 5.61
C GLU A 92 3.08 22.27 4.82
N ARG A 93 2.24 22.64 3.87
CA ARG A 93 2.37 23.86 3.08
C ARG A 93 1.53 24.98 3.68
N ASP A 94 1.83 26.22 3.27
CA ASP A 94 1.13 27.42 3.75
C ASP A 94 -0.36 27.45 3.36
N ASP A 95 -0.76 26.66 2.36
CA ASP A 95 -2.10 26.52 1.80
C ASP A 95 -2.93 25.37 2.44
N ASP A 96 -2.56 24.94 3.65
CA ASP A 96 -3.22 23.84 4.39
C ASP A 96 -3.15 22.47 3.68
N THR A 97 -2.20 22.32 2.77
CA THR A 97 -1.95 21.07 2.04
C THR A 97 -0.82 20.29 2.69
N LEU A 98 -1.05 19.01 3.00
CA LEU A 98 0.02 18.09 3.36
C LEU A 98 0.69 17.60 2.09
N ARG A 99 1.97 17.90 1.92
CA ARG A 99 2.78 17.34 0.85
C ARG A 99 3.55 16.13 1.35
N ILE A 100 3.34 14.99 0.72
CA ILE A 100 4.12 13.78 0.88
C ILE A 100 4.97 13.61 -0.38
N VAL A 101 6.26 13.35 -0.21
CA VAL A 101 7.21 13.14 -1.30
C VAL A 101 7.88 11.79 -1.14
N LEU A 102 7.71 10.92 -2.13
CA LEU A 102 8.46 9.69 -2.27
C LEU A 102 9.70 10.00 -3.10
N ASP A 103 10.87 9.91 -2.50
CA ASP A 103 12.12 9.87 -3.25
C ASP A 103 12.27 8.50 -3.88
N LEU A 104 12.50 8.42 -5.19
CA LEU A 104 12.57 7.16 -5.90
C LEU A 104 14.01 6.85 -6.32
N GLU A 105 14.36 5.55 -6.32
CA GLU A 105 15.60 5.05 -6.89
C GLU A 105 15.49 4.82 -8.40
N THR A 106 14.28 4.55 -8.89
CA THR A 106 13.96 4.31 -10.30
C THR A 106 12.61 4.93 -10.63
N ALA A 107 12.43 5.32 -11.89
CA ALA A 107 11.15 5.81 -12.38
C ALA A 107 10.07 4.72 -12.30
N VAL A 108 8.87 5.13 -11.92
CA VAL A 108 7.67 4.27 -11.77
C VAL A 108 6.54 4.79 -12.64
N ASP A 109 5.53 3.95 -12.86
CA ASP A 109 4.23 4.36 -13.40
C ASP A 109 3.20 4.35 -12.25
N PRO A 110 2.80 5.53 -11.73
CA PRO A 110 1.97 5.59 -10.55
C PRO A 110 0.48 5.48 -10.87
N SER A 111 -0.27 4.79 -10.00
CA SER A 111 -1.73 4.79 -9.98
C SER A 111 -2.24 5.09 -8.58
N SER A 112 -3.41 5.70 -8.45
CA SER A 112 -3.97 6.02 -7.14
C SER A 112 -5.49 6.09 -7.12
N PHE A 113 -6.08 5.74 -5.98
CA PHE A 113 -7.51 5.79 -5.73
C PHE A 113 -7.81 5.85 -4.23
N THR A 114 -9.02 6.26 -3.86
CA THR A 114 -9.47 6.26 -2.47
C THR A 114 -10.40 5.09 -2.19
N LEU A 115 -10.36 4.58 -0.96
CA LEU A 115 -11.31 3.59 -0.46
C LEU A 115 -12.10 4.18 0.69
N ALA A 116 -13.42 4.04 0.61
CA ALA A 116 -14.34 4.35 1.70
C ALA A 116 -14.08 3.44 2.92
N PRO A 117 -14.48 3.87 4.12
CA PRO A 117 -14.34 3.06 5.32
C PRO A 117 -15.17 1.79 5.23
N ASN A 118 -14.68 0.73 5.87
CA ASN A 118 -15.39 -0.54 6.04
C ASN A 118 -15.34 -0.97 7.52
N SER A 119 -15.68 -2.23 7.82
CA SER A 119 -15.72 -2.73 9.20
C SER A 119 -14.35 -2.81 9.89
N GLU A 120 -13.24 -2.83 9.15
CA GLU A 120 -11.87 -2.94 9.70
C GLU A 120 -11.07 -1.65 9.56
N PHE A 121 -11.22 -0.94 8.44
CA PHE A 121 -10.39 0.21 8.11
C PHE A 121 -11.22 1.48 7.89
N GLY A 122 -10.61 2.62 8.23
CA GLY A 122 -11.12 3.95 7.92
C GLY A 122 -11.01 4.30 6.44
N ASN A 123 -11.10 5.61 6.16
CA ASN A 123 -10.82 6.13 4.82
C ASN A 123 -9.37 5.84 4.46
N ARG A 124 -9.11 5.51 3.20
CA ARG A 124 -7.76 5.20 2.73
C ARG A 124 -7.48 5.87 1.40
N LEU A 125 -6.24 6.32 1.24
CA LEU A 125 -5.66 6.66 -0.06
C LEU A 125 -4.66 5.56 -0.43
N VAL A 126 -4.92 4.89 -1.56
CA VAL A 126 -4.05 3.84 -2.11
C VAL A 126 -3.22 4.45 -3.24
N VAL A 127 -1.91 4.20 -3.22
CA VAL A 127 -0.97 4.63 -4.24
C VAL A 127 -0.10 3.45 -4.66
N ASP A 128 -0.24 3.03 -5.90
CA ASP A 128 0.54 1.97 -6.52
C ASP A 128 1.68 2.56 -7.34
N LEU A 129 2.87 1.99 -7.16
CA LEU A 129 4.08 2.33 -7.89
C LEU A 129 4.45 1.12 -8.76
N TYR A 130 3.96 1.09 -9.99
CA TYR A 130 4.32 0.03 -10.93
C TYR A 130 5.75 0.25 -11.43
N ASP A 131 6.56 -0.81 -11.39
CA ASP A 131 7.92 -0.76 -11.89
C ASP A 131 7.88 -0.63 -13.42
N LYS A 132 8.58 0.38 -13.99
CA LYS A 132 8.64 0.56 -15.46
C LYS A 132 9.43 -0.56 -16.17
N GLU A 133 10.35 -1.18 -15.46
CA GLU A 133 11.14 -2.31 -15.95
C GLU A 133 10.87 -3.52 -15.05
N PRO A 134 10.40 -4.66 -15.60
CA PRO A 134 10.22 -5.87 -14.82
C PRO A 134 11.55 -6.30 -14.22
N ARG A 135 11.63 -6.39 -12.89
CA ARG A 135 12.81 -7.00 -12.27
C ARG A 135 12.88 -8.46 -12.69
N PRO A 136 14.08 -9.07 -12.81
CA PRO A 136 14.24 -10.45 -13.29
C PRO A 136 13.41 -11.51 -12.53
N ASN A 137 12.96 -11.20 -11.32
CA ASN A 137 12.11 -12.08 -10.49
C ASN A 137 10.60 -11.76 -10.59
N ALA A 138 10.18 -10.81 -11.43
CA ALA A 138 8.78 -10.38 -11.59
C ALA A 138 8.03 -11.16 -12.69
N ALA A 139 8.68 -12.11 -13.35
CA ALA A 139 8.03 -12.93 -14.37
C ALA A 139 7.13 -14.00 -13.74
N VAL A 140 5.93 -13.61 -13.29
CA VAL A 140 4.78 -14.49 -13.51
C VAL A 140 4.68 -14.59 -15.02
N THR A 141 5.23 -15.67 -15.57
CA THR A 141 5.17 -15.94 -16.99
C THR A 141 3.70 -16.15 -17.32
N ALA A 142 3.02 -15.09 -17.74
CA ALA A 142 1.83 -15.19 -18.56
C ALA A 142 2.27 -15.92 -19.82
N GLY A 143 2.16 -17.25 -19.79
CA GLY A 143 2.65 -18.13 -20.84
C GLY A 143 2.00 -17.73 -22.15
N THR A 144 2.77 -17.12 -23.04
CA THR A 144 2.45 -17.08 -24.46
C THR A 144 2.45 -18.52 -24.95
N GLY A 145 1.28 -19.16 -24.89
CA GLY A 145 0.68 -20.02 -25.89
C GLY A 145 1.49 -21.11 -26.61
N ASP A 146 2.70 -21.48 -26.17
CA ASP A 146 3.43 -22.58 -26.80
C ASP A 146 3.07 -23.88 -26.07
N ARG A 147 2.10 -24.59 -26.65
CA ARG A 147 1.64 -25.87 -26.12
C ARG A 147 2.84 -26.83 -26.09
N PRO A 148 3.26 -27.38 -24.94
CA PRO A 148 4.35 -28.33 -24.91
C PRO A 148 4.06 -29.48 -25.86
N ALA A 149 5.06 -29.86 -26.67
CA ALA A 149 4.98 -31.04 -27.50
C ALA A 149 4.63 -32.26 -26.61
N PRO A 150 3.78 -33.20 -27.05
CA PRO A 150 3.42 -34.37 -26.25
C PRO A 150 4.68 -35.11 -25.81
N GLN A 151 4.82 -35.40 -24.51
CA GLN A 151 5.91 -36.23 -24.02
C GLN A 151 5.82 -37.65 -24.61
N PRO A 152 6.96 -38.36 -24.75
CA PRO A 152 7.05 -39.63 -25.48
C PRO A 152 6.16 -40.77 -24.93
N ASP A 153 5.70 -40.65 -23.69
CA ASP A 153 4.83 -41.57 -22.96
C ASP A 153 3.33 -41.22 -23.06
N GLY A 154 2.96 -40.22 -23.87
CA GLY A 154 1.57 -39.88 -24.21
C GLY A 154 0.78 -39.20 -23.09
N ARG A 155 1.40 -38.93 -21.94
CA ARG A 155 0.78 -38.18 -20.85
C ARG A 155 1.13 -36.69 -21.00
N ARG A 156 0.10 -35.85 -21.08
CA ARG A 156 0.29 -34.39 -21.11
C ARG A 156 0.60 -33.90 -19.71
N GLU A 157 1.57 -33.00 -19.59
CA GLU A 157 1.79 -32.23 -18.37
C GLU A 157 0.51 -31.46 -18.03
N ILE A 158 -0.02 -31.65 -16.82
CA ILE A 158 -1.20 -30.95 -16.31
C ILE A 158 -0.71 -29.71 -15.57
N VAL A 159 -0.89 -28.55 -16.20
CA VAL A 159 -0.61 -27.26 -15.57
C VAL A 159 -1.79 -26.88 -14.67
N VAL A 160 -1.50 -26.58 -13.40
CA VAL A 160 -2.52 -26.19 -12.40
C VAL A 160 -2.18 -24.81 -11.87
N ALA A 161 -2.93 -23.79 -12.28
CA ALA A 161 -2.84 -22.46 -11.71
C ALA A 161 -3.56 -22.41 -10.35
N ILE A 162 -2.85 -22.04 -9.30
CA ILE A 162 -3.34 -21.98 -7.92
C ILE A 162 -3.43 -20.51 -7.52
N SER A 163 -4.65 -20.04 -7.27
CA SER A 163 -4.91 -18.68 -6.80
C SER A 163 -5.27 -18.69 -5.33
N ALA A 164 -4.42 -18.08 -4.49
CA ALA A 164 -4.81 -17.75 -3.12
C ALA A 164 -5.76 -16.56 -3.15
N GLY A 165 -6.86 -16.61 -2.39
CA GLY A 165 -7.77 -15.48 -2.25
C GLY A 165 -7.14 -14.30 -1.50
N HIS A 166 -7.60 -13.09 -1.80
CA HIS A 166 -7.21 -11.85 -1.11
C HIS A 166 -5.69 -11.58 -1.10
N GLY A 167 -5.21 -10.74 -0.19
CA GLY A 167 -3.79 -10.42 -0.01
C GLY A 167 -3.53 -8.92 0.16
N GLY A 168 -2.40 -8.57 0.79
CA GLY A 168 -2.03 -7.18 1.00
C GLY A 168 -3.00 -6.47 1.94
N GLU A 169 -3.54 -5.34 1.50
CA GLU A 169 -4.54 -4.56 2.22
C GLU A 169 -5.94 -5.17 2.24
N ASP A 170 -6.22 -6.16 1.37
CA ASP A 170 -7.45 -6.96 1.41
C ASP A 170 -7.24 -8.19 2.29
N PRO A 171 -7.81 -8.24 3.51
CA PRO A 171 -7.65 -9.37 4.42
C PRO A 171 -8.62 -10.52 4.12
N GLY A 172 -9.64 -10.27 3.30
CA GLY A 172 -10.83 -11.09 3.20
C GLY A 172 -11.61 -11.14 4.52
N SER A 173 -12.27 -12.28 4.77
CA SER A 173 -13.01 -12.50 6.01
C SER A 173 -12.11 -12.47 7.24
N ILE A 174 -12.61 -11.89 8.33
CA ILE A 174 -11.87 -11.72 9.59
C ILE A 174 -12.55 -12.55 10.67
N GLY A 175 -11.75 -13.32 11.41
CA GLY A 175 -12.23 -14.07 12.58
C GLY A 175 -12.72 -13.15 13.70
N TYR A 176 -13.57 -13.69 14.59
CA TYR A 176 -14.20 -12.93 15.67
C TYR A 176 -13.22 -12.16 16.58
N ASP A 177 -12.01 -12.70 16.79
CA ASP A 177 -10.97 -12.08 17.63
C ASP A 177 -10.01 -11.15 16.86
N GLY A 178 -10.24 -10.95 15.55
CA GLY A 178 -9.42 -10.11 14.68
C GLY A 178 -8.08 -10.72 14.26
N ARG A 179 -7.70 -11.89 14.77
CA ARG A 179 -6.36 -12.47 14.54
C ARG A 179 -6.28 -13.32 13.28
N LEU A 180 -7.36 -14.04 12.97
CA LEU A 180 -7.46 -14.84 11.76
C LEU A 180 -7.93 -13.97 10.61
N LYS A 181 -7.14 -13.92 9.54
CA LYS A 181 -7.45 -13.23 8.29
C LYS A 181 -7.47 -14.26 7.17
N GLU A 182 -8.51 -14.26 6.36
CA GLU A 182 -8.70 -15.20 5.25
C GLU A 182 -7.49 -15.26 4.33
N LYS A 183 -6.88 -14.10 4.01
CA LYS A 183 -5.67 -14.03 3.17
C LYS A 183 -4.50 -14.89 3.66
N ASN A 184 -4.36 -15.08 4.98
CA ASN A 184 -3.27 -15.86 5.57
C ASN A 184 -3.58 -17.35 5.46
N ILE A 185 -4.84 -17.73 5.69
CA ILE A 185 -5.31 -19.12 5.63
C ILE A 185 -5.28 -19.62 4.20
N THR A 186 -5.82 -18.84 3.26
CA THR A 186 -5.87 -19.19 1.85
C THR A 186 -4.46 -19.31 1.26
N LEU A 187 -3.55 -18.40 1.55
CA LEU A 187 -2.15 -18.51 1.10
C LEU A 187 -1.47 -19.78 1.62
N ALA A 188 -1.63 -20.10 2.91
CA ALA A 188 -1.05 -21.31 3.49
C ALA A 188 -1.62 -22.59 2.85
N ILE A 189 -2.93 -22.64 2.58
CA ILE A 189 -3.57 -23.77 1.89
C ILE A 189 -3.04 -23.89 0.46
N SER A 190 -2.93 -22.77 -0.27
CA SER A 190 -2.41 -22.75 -1.64
C SER A 190 -0.97 -23.23 -1.73
N GLN A 191 -0.11 -22.82 -0.78
CA GLN A 191 1.28 -23.30 -0.69
C GLN A 191 1.34 -24.80 -0.40
N ALA A 192 0.51 -25.31 0.50
CA ALA A 192 0.44 -26.75 0.78
C ALA A 192 -0.01 -27.56 -0.46
N LEU A 193 -1.01 -27.04 -1.19
CA LEU A 193 -1.47 -27.65 -2.44
C LEU A 193 -0.39 -27.63 -3.53
N PHE A 194 0.30 -26.51 -3.69
CA PHE A 194 1.43 -26.37 -4.62
C PHE A 194 2.49 -27.43 -4.34
N ASN A 195 2.97 -27.53 -3.10
CA ASN A 195 4.00 -28.49 -2.70
C ASN A 195 3.54 -29.94 -2.96
N ARG A 196 2.26 -30.23 -2.72
CA ARG A 196 1.69 -31.56 -3.00
C ARG A 196 1.70 -31.86 -4.50
N LEU A 197 1.22 -30.96 -5.34
CA LEU A 197 1.16 -31.16 -6.79
C LEU A 197 2.55 -31.23 -7.42
N GLN A 198 3.50 -30.43 -6.92
CA GLN A 198 4.89 -30.43 -7.39
C GLN A 198 5.57 -31.79 -7.17
N SER A 199 5.17 -32.53 -6.13
CA SER A 199 5.68 -33.88 -5.84
C SER A 199 5.07 -34.99 -6.72
N MET A 200 4.04 -34.69 -7.51
CA MET A 200 3.29 -35.68 -8.29
C MET A 200 3.73 -35.69 -9.75
N PRO A 201 4.16 -36.84 -10.30
CA PRO A 201 4.52 -36.96 -11.72
C PRO A 201 3.37 -36.53 -12.64
N GLY A 202 3.68 -35.71 -13.64
CA GLY A 202 2.72 -35.22 -14.63
C GLY A 202 1.96 -33.94 -14.23
N TYR A 203 2.23 -33.35 -13.07
CA TYR A 203 1.67 -32.07 -12.65
C TYR A 203 2.73 -30.97 -12.64
N LYS A 204 2.31 -29.77 -13.08
CA LYS A 204 3.09 -28.53 -12.99
C LYS A 204 2.23 -27.45 -12.33
N PRO A 205 2.25 -27.32 -11.01
CA PRO A 205 1.54 -26.24 -10.34
C PRO A 205 2.22 -24.90 -10.60
N VAL A 206 1.44 -23.82 -10.64
CA VAL A 206 1.90 -22.43 -10.74
C VAL A 206 1.10 -21.60 -9.73
N MET A 207 1.78 -20.79 -8.92
CA MET A 207 1.12 -19.86 -8.00
C MET A 207 0.79 -18.56 -8.74
N ILE A 208 -0.42 -18.05 -8.57
CA ILE A 208 -0.77 -16.69 -9.02
C ILE A 208 -0.16 -15.64 -8.07
N ARG A 209 -0.08 -15.98 -6.78
CA ARG A 209 0.54 -15.17 -5.73
C ARG A 209 1.31 -16.04 -4.75
N GLU A 210 2.52 -15.61 -4.41
CA GLU A 210 3.43 -16.36 -3.51
C GLU A 210 3.60 -15.72 -2.13
N GLY A 211 3.35 -14.41 -2.00
CA GLY A 211 3.53 -13.63 -0.77
C GLY A 211 2.32 -12.76 -0.47
N ASP A 212 2.30 -12.06 0.67
CA ASP A 212 1.16 -11.24 1.12
C ASP A 212 1.08 -9.89 0.38
N TYR A 213 0.55 -9.89 -0.83
CA TYR A 213 0.27 -8.70 -1.64
C TYR A 213 -1.08 -8.83 -2.34
N TYR A 214 -1.69 -7.72 -2.75
CA TYR A 214 -2.94 -7.77 -3.52
C TYR A 214 -2.69 -8.16 -4.98
N VAL A 215 -3.62 -8.88 -5.59
CA VAL A 215 -3.64 -9.17 -7.04
C VAL A 215 -5.00 -8.74 -7.58
N GLU A 216 -4.99 -7.88 -8.60
CA GLU A 216 -6.20 -7.42 -9.27
C GLU A 216 -6.81 -8.57 -10.11
N LEU A 217 -8.14 -8.67 -10.12
CA LEU A 217 -8.91 -9.75 -10.76
C LEU A 217 -9.47 -9.34 -12.13
#